data_AF-A0A519W6G9-F1
#
_entry.id   AF-A0A519W6G9-F1
#
_cell.length_a   1.000
_cell.length_b   1.000
_cell.length_c   1.000
_cell.angle_alpha   90.00
_cell.angle_beta   90.00
_cell.angle_gamma   90.00
#
_symmetry.space_group_name_H-M   'P 1'
#
loop_
_entity.id
_entity.type
_entity.pdbx_description
1 polymer ?
#
loop_
_entity_poly.entity_id
_entity_poly.type
_entity_poly.pdbx_seq_one_letter_code
_entity_poly.pdbx_strand_id
1 'polypeptide(L)'
;IVFVVSIYQGRQNNQHFSMVENAFIRAVDAKGKEITRYSLSGDASLNGMCTMVFAEAYRKDDGWKFRAIGEPHPTDSFLEVLKKYAN
;
A
#
# COMPACT_ATOMS: atom_id res chain seq x y z
N ILE A 1 -5.40 -9.72 7.43
CA ILE A 1 -5.82 -9.07 6.16
C ILE A 1 -4.74 -8.07 5.81
N VAL A 2 -4.18 -8.13 4.61
CA VAL A 2 -3.14 -7.20 4.15
C VAL A 2 -3.72 -6.32 3.05
N PHE A 3 -3.38 -5.04 3.07
CA PHE A 3 -3.77 -4.06 2.07
C PHE A 3 -2.55 -3.73 1.21
N VAL A 4 -2.62 -4.10 -0.06
CA VAL A 4 -1.56 -3.89 -1.04
C VAL A 4 -2.09 -2.97 -2.14
N VAL A 5 -1.26 -2.03 -2.59
CA VAL A 5 -1.53 -1.19 -3.74
C VAL A 5 -0.43 -1.39 -4.78
N SER A 6 -0.82 -1.53 -6.04
CA SER A 6 0.10 -1.69 -7.16
C SER A 6 -0.33 -0.82 -8.33
N ILE A 7 0.64 -0.29 -9.06
CA ILE A 7 0.41 0.36 -10.35
C ILE A 7 0.27 -0.74 -11.40
N TYR A 8 -0.91 -0.84 -12.01
CA TYR A 8 -1.18 -1.82 -13.06
C TYR A 8 -0.28 -1.54 -14.27
N GLN A 9 0.49 -2.55 -14.70
CA GLN A 9 1.46 -2.44 -15.80
C GLN A 9 2.48 -1.30 -15.62
N GLY A 10 2.84 -0.98 -14.36
CA GLY A 10 3.75 0.11 -14.05
C GLY A 10 5.09 0.00 -14.77
N ARG A 11 5.66 -1.20 -14.90
CA ARG A 11 6.94 -1.39 -15.61
C ARG A 11 6.81 -1.16 -17.10
N GLN A 12 5.77 -1.71 -17.73
CA GLN A 12 5.54 -1.55 -19.17
C GLN A 12 5.31 -0.07 -19.54
N ASN A 13 4.59 0.65 -18.68
CA ASN A 13 4.24 2.05 -18.91
C ASN A 13 5.27 3.05 -18.34
N ASN A 14 6.38 2.56 -17.77
CA ASN A 14 7.37 3.38 -17.05
C ASN A 14 6.73 4.30 -15.99
N GLN A 15 5.79 3.75 -15.21
CA GLN A 15 5.07 4.43 -14.15
C GLN A 15 5.47 3.87 -12.78
N HIS A 16 5.74 4.77 -11.84
CA HIS A 16 6.03 4.45 -10.45
C HIS A 16 5.40 5.50 -9.53
N PHE A 17 5.28 5.20 -8.23
CA PHE A 17 4.52 6.04 -7.30
C PHE A 17 5.04 7.49 -7.19
N SER A 18 6.34 7.73 -7.38
CA SER A 18 6.87 9.10 -7.35
C SER A 18 6.38 9.98 -8.53
N MET A 19 5.73 9.41 -9.55
CA MET A 19 5.09 10.16 -10.66
C MET A 19 3.61 10.46 -10.39
N VAL A 20 3.03 9.87 -9.33
CA VAL A 20 1.61 9.99 -9.05
C VAL A 20 1.39 11.12 -8.04
N GLU A 21 0.83 12.22 -8.53
CA GLU A 21 0.38 13.31 -7.67
C GLU A 21 -0.88 12.93 -6.89
N ASN A 22 -1.03 13.49 -5.69
CA ASN A 22 -2.17 13.23 -4.80
C ASN A 22 -2.40 11.72 -4.52
N ALA A 23 -1.36 10.90 -4.63
CA ALA A 23 -1.36 9.53 -4.17
C ALA A 23 -1.42 9.48 -2.63
N PHE A 24 -2.47 8.87 -2.10
CA PHE A 24 -2.58 8.53 -0.69
C PHE A 24 -3.46 7.31 -0.53
N ILE A 25 -3.37 6.71 0.65
CA ILE A 25 -4.26 5.64 1.06
C ILE A 25 -4.74 5.95 2.47
N ARG A 26 -6.00 5.61 2.76
CA ARG A 26 -6.64 5.90 4.03
C ARG A 26 -7.57 4.79 4.45
N ALA A 27 -7.67 4.60 5.76
CA ALA A 27 -8.70 3.77 6.37
C ALA A 27 -9.76 4.69 6.99
N VAL A 28 -11.03 4.36 6.75
CA VAL A 28 -12.19 5.07 7.29
C VAL A 28 -13.08 4.10 8.05
N ASP A 29 -13.74 4.57 9.10
CA ASP A 29 -14.76 3.78 9.78
C ASP A 29 -16.08 3.74 8.99
N ALA A 30 -17.07 2.98 9.48
CA ALA A 30 -18.38 2.84 8.83
C ALA A 30 -19.18 4.16 8.75
N LYS A 31 -18.79 5.20 9.50
CA LYS A 31 -19.40 6.53 9.47
C LYS A 31 -18.62 7.49 8.57
N GLY A 32 -17.57 7.03 7.90
CA GLY A 32 -16.71 7.83 7.03
C GLY A 32 -15.65 8.64 7.75
N LYS A 33 -15.46 8.45 9.07
CA LYS A 33 -14.40 9.14 9.82
C LYS A 33 -13.05 8.50 9.47
N GLU A 34 -12.09 9.33 9.09
CA GLU A 34 -10.72 8.87 8.81
C GLU A 34 -10.05 8.38 10.10
N ILE A 35 -9.60 7.13 10.08
CA ILE A 35 -8.87 6.47 11.17
C ILE A 35 -7.37 6.73 11.00
N THR A 36 -6.88 6.59 9.77
CA THR A 36 -5.49 6.87 9.41
C THR A 36 -5.37 7.14 7.91
N ARG A 37 -4.32 7.89 7.54
CA ARG A 37 -3.96 8.22 6.16
C ARG A 37 -2.45 8.23 6.01
N TYR A 38 -1.98 7.75 4.87
CA TYR A 38 -0.58 7.80 4.47
C TYR A 38 -0.49 8.41 3.08
N SER A 39 0.34 9.45 2.96
CA SER A 39 0.58 10.10 1.68
C SER A 39 1.77 9.45 0.98
N LEU A 40 1.60 9.17 -0.30
CA LEU A 40 2.64 8.69 -1.23
C LEU A 40 3.03 9.79 -2.23
N SER A 41 2.35 10.93 -2.17
CA SER A 41 2.43 11.99 -3.17
C SER A 41 3.81 12.63 -3.16
N GLY A 42 4.48 12.63 -4.32
CA GLY A 42 5.73 13.37 -4.50
C GLY A 42 6.92 12.86 -3.68
N ASP A 43 6.83 11.64 -3.14
CA ASP A 43 7.94 11.03 -2.42
C ASP A 43 8.96 10.47 -3.42
N ALA A 44 10.09 11.17 -3.55
CA ALA A 44 11.19 10.78 -4.44
C ALA A 44 11.81 9.42 -4.08
N SER A 45 11.66 8.95 -2.83
CA SER A 45 12.11 7.61 -2.43
C SER A 45 11.28 6.49 -3.08
N LEU A 46 10.10 6.81 -3.62
CA LEU A 46 9.25 5.89 -4.35
C LEU A 46 9.56 5.82 -5.86
N ASN A 47 10.69 6.40 -6.28
CA ASN A 47 11.18 6.24 -7.66
C ASN A 47 11.43 4.76 -7.96
N GLY A 48 10.88 4.27 -9.08
CA GLY A 48 10.96 2.87 -9.48
C GLY A 48 10.13 1.89 -8.63
N MET A 49 9.38 2.39 -7.63
CA MET A 49 8.51 1.56 -6.79
C MET A 49 7.11 1.49 -7.39
N CYS A 50 6.64 0.27 -7.64
CA CYS A 50 5.38 0.01 -8.35
C CYS A 50 4.36 -0.73 -7.49
N THR A 51 4.77 -1.32 -6.36
CA THR A 51 3.89 -1.97 -5.38
C THR A 51 4.21 -1.50 -3.97
N MET A 52 3.23 -1.46 -3.08
CA MET A 52 3.38 -1.05 -1.69
C MET A 52 2.50 -1.91 -0.80
N VAL A 53 3.09 -2.54 0.23
CA VAL A 53 2.33 -3.11 1.35
C VAL A 53 1.97 -1.95 2.27
N PHE A 54 0.74 -1.49 2.18
CA PHE A 54 0.33 -0.30 2.90
C PHE A 54 0.10 -0.58 4.37
N ALA A 55 -0.71 -1.57 4.67
CA ALA A 55 -1.21 -1.81 6.02
C ALA A 55 -1.68 -3.23 6.19
N GLU A 56 -1.93 -3.60 7.43
CA GLU A 56 -2.61 -4.82 7.79
C GLU A 56 -3.70 -4.57 8.82
N ALA A 57 -4.76 -5.35 8.72
CA ALA A 57 -5.70 -5.57 9.80
C ALA A 57 -5.47 -6.98 10.37
N TYR A 58 -5.27 -7.05 11.68
CA TYR A 58 -4.99 -8.28 12.41
C TYR A 58 -5.85 -8.36 13.68
N ARG A 59 -6.14 -9.59 14.11
CA ARG A 59 -6.83 -9.84 15.37
C ARG A 59 -5.88 -9.56 16.53
N LYS A 60 -6.35 -8.80 17.51
CA LYS A 60 -5.67 -8.59 18.78
C LYS A 60 -6.73 -8.44 19.87
N ASP A 61 -6.58 -9.25 20.92
CA ASP A 61 -7.57 -9.38 21.99
C ASP A 61 -8.95 -9.72 21.38
N ASP A 62 -10.04 -9.11 21.88
CA ASP A 62 -11.39 -9.35 21.37
C ASP A 62 -11.73 -8.55 20.09
N GLY A 63 -10.74 -7.88 19.48
CA GLY A 63 -10.95 -6.91 18.42
C GLY A 63 -10.05 -7.08 17.19
N TRP A 64 -10.22 -6.14 16.26
CA TRP A 64 -9.32 -5.93 15.13
C TRP A 64 -8.49 -4.68 15.37
N LYS A 65 -7.20 -4.74 15.05
CA LYS A 65 -6.33 -3.55 14.98
C LYS A 65 -5.87 -3.33 13.56
N PHE A 66 -5.72 -2.06 13.22
CA PHE A 66 -5.17 -1.60 11.95
C PHE A 66 -3.76 -1.05 12.19
N ARG A 67 -2.78 -1.50 11.40
CA ARG A 67 -1.39 -1.04 11.47
C ARG A 67 -0.93 -0.62 10.08
N ALA A 68 -0.44 0.61 9.97
CA ALA A 68 0.29 1.06 8.79
C ALA A 68 1.67 0.40 8.74
N ILE A 69 2.10 0.01 7.54
CA ILE A 69 3.37 -0.68 7.24
C ILE A 69 4.23 0.21 6.33
N GLY A 70 3.75 0.55 5.13
CA GLY A 70 4.46 1.42 4.19
C GLY A 70 5.72 0.80 3.59
N GLU A 71 5.70 -0.48 3.20
CA GLU A 71 6.84 -1.17 2.57
C GLU A 71 6.74 -1.12 1.03
N PRO A 72 7.57 -0.32 0.33
CA PRO A 72 7.57 -0.25 -1.13
C PRO A 72 8.34 -1.39 -1.78
N HIS A 73 7.94 -1.75 -3.00
CA HIS A 73 8.57 -2.76 -3.82
C HIS A 73 8.71 -2.31 -5.29
N PRO A 74 9.81 -2.67 -5.96
CA PRO A 74 10.05 -2.30 -7.35
C PRO A 74 9.23 -3.10 -8.37
N THR A 75 8.55 -4.16 -7.93
CA THR A 75 7.71 -5.00 -8.80
C THR A 75 6.34 -4.36 -9.00
N ASP A 76 5.78 -4.48 -10.20
CA ASP A 76 4.37 -4.16 -10.50
C ASP A 76 3.47 -5.40 -10.35
N SER A 77 4.03 -6.54 -9.95
CA SER A 77 3.31 -7.77 -9.63
C SER A 77 3.14 -7.93 -8.12
N PHE A 78 1.94 -7.66 -7.61
CA PHE A 78 1.62 -7.88 -6.20
C PHE A 78 1.79 -9.34 -5.77
N LEU A 79 1.71 -10.29 -6.70
CA LEU A 79 1.92 -11.72 -6.41
C LEU A 79 3.32 -12.00 -5.86
N GLU A 80 4.34 -11.31 -6.34
CA GLU A 80 5.71 -11.46 -5.84
C GLU A 80 5.84 -11.02 -4.39
N VAL A 81 5.06 -10.01 -3.98
CA VAL A 81 4.96 -9.54 -2.60
C VAL A 81 4.17 -10.53 -1.75
N LEU A 82 3.04 -11.03 -2.27
CA LEU A 82 2.15 -11.93 -1.55
C LEU A 82 2.75 -13.32 -1.29
N LYS A 83 3.75 -13.76 -2.07
CA LYS A 83 4.47 -15.02 -1.82
C LYS A 83 5.03 -15.11 -0.38
N LYS A 84 5.38 -13.99 0.25
CA LYS A 84 5.84 -13.95 1.64
C LYS A 84 4.75 -14.32 2.66
N TYR A 85 3.48 -14.28 2.25
CA TYR A 85 2.31 -14.51 3.11
C TYR A 85 1.61 -15.84 2.83
N ALA A 86 1.99 -16.53 1.76
CA ALA A 86 1.51 -17.84 1.40
C ALA A 86 2.58 -18.88 1.78
N ASN A 87 2.49 -19.41 3.00
CA ASN A 87 3.08 -20.71 3.31
C ASN A 87 2.15 -21.81 2.80
#